data_AF-A0A7R9MZV1-F1
#
_entry.id   AF-A0A7R9MZV1-F1
#
_cell.length_a   1.000
_cell.length_b   1.000
_cell.length_c   1.000
_cell.angle_alpha   90.00
_cell.angle_beta   90.00
_cell.angle_gamma   90.00
#
_symmetry.space_group_name_H-M   'P 1'
#
loop_
_entity.id
_entity.type
_entity.pdbx_description
1 polymer ?
#
loop_
_entity_poly.entity_id
_entity_poly.type
_entity_poly.pdbx_seq_one_letter_code
_entity_poly.pdbx_strand_id
1 'polypeptide(L)'
;MSMRTSLREWAKENKVWEPKTWRIFLEKDLVPFYKQAYTLNALHEFLKSEKICGKSSLADIEDETLKNKIRVAIYGGVEPNKDFSTSFAKFMYDNFGICAENAPSFEESIKHYESWGDGIKVSINPNSWVNSIPIGNLVDELKSLIQRFCDKLNIKLSEISIQESYPYHPFKVIEPDTLLPQAGEKPEKLVSLINEFKQKALDLSIGVNPFTTFVFYSRTIPLVALMRFLDLNEDDSSEVEKIAKLANFLGLKAYSMIDQREVSLPTKSPDKVILLLTSNSLSYKILELRDYLEKINPTIKQVHENMIKQAINQIYITFEPWKDYEPIFSAIRDIMKDEYGCELVVSQGRIEKITNGYSRGYWKYREIELHSKIWLRDFLIKISPIVSAGIVRFSYSMTQLEFHPLAKEWIDKVIENEGKA
;
A
#
# COMPACT_ATOMS: atom_id res chain seq x y z
N MET A 1 24.68 12.47 9.42
CA MET A 1 23.69 11.44 9.80
C MET A 1 22.54 12.16 10.51
N SER A 2 21.39 12.40 9.86
CA SER A 2 20.24 12.92 10.59
C SER A 2 19.69 11.78 11.46
N MET A 3 19.43 12.06 12.74
CA MET A 3 18.74 11.10 13.60
C MET A 3 17.42 10.71 12.92
N ARG A 4 17.20 9.41 12.69
CA ARG A 4 15.86 8.93 12.33
C ARG A 4 15.00 9.11 13.56
N THR A 5 14.21 10.18 13.61
CA THR A 5 13.16 10.36 14.62
C THR A 5 12.24 9.15 14.58
N SER A 6 11.91 8.58 15.74
CA SER A 6 10.96 7.45 15.80
C SER A 6 9.59 7.89 15.27
N LEU A 7 8.77 6.95 14.79
CA LEU A 7 7.41 7.26 14.34
C LEU A 7 6.59 7.97 15.42
N ARG A 8 6.81 7.59 16.68
CA ARG A 8 6.19 8.19 17.87
C ARG A 8 6.52 9.67 18.00
N GLU A 9 7.82 9.99 18.05
CA GLU A 9 8.24 11.39 18.21
C GLU A 9 7.88 12.22 16.98
N TRP A 10 8.00 11.67 15.77
CA TRP A 10 7.56 12.35 14.56
C TRP A 10 6.05 12.70 14.62
N ALA A 11 5.20 11.75 15.03
CA ALA A 11 3.75 11.96 15.08
C ALA A 11 3.35 13.03 16.10
N LYS A 12 4.07 13.09 17.23
CA LYS A 12 3.89 14.10 18.29
C LYS A 12 4.36 15.48 17.82
N GLU A 13 5.58 15.59 17.31
CA GLU A 13 6.18 16.84 16.82
C GLU A 13 5.31 17.47 15.72
N ASN A 14 4.80 16.64 14.82
CA ASN A 14 3.95 17.08 13.71
C ASN A 14 2.46 17.21 14.10
N LYS A 15 2.09 16.85 15.34
CA LYS A 15 0.71 16.89 15.83
C LYS A 15 -0.25 16.22 14.85
N VAL A 16 -0.06 14.92 14.61
CA VAL A 16 -0.79 14.17 13.57
C VAL A 16 -2.32 14.23 13.71
N TRP A 17 -2.85 14.61 14.87
CA TRP A 17 -4.28 14.87 15.08
C TRP A 17 -4.78 16.21 14.50
N GLU A 18 -3.91 17.08 13.99
CA GLU A 18 -4.29 18.36 13.38
C GLU A 18 -4.46 18.24 11.84
N PRO A 19 -5.55 18.76 11.25
CA PRO A 19 -5.80 18.67 9.80
C PRO A 19 -4.68 19.23 8.93
N LYS A 20 -4.03 20.31 9.36
CA LYS A 20 -2.93 20.95 8.60
C LYS A 20 -1.77 19.98 8.32
N THR A 21 -1.53 19.03 9.21
CA THR A 21 -0.46 18.05 9.08
C THR A 21 -0.74 17.10 7.93
N TRP A 22 -2.01 16.70 7.76
CA TRP A 22 -2.45 15.87 6.64
C TRP A 22 -2.51 16.62 5.30
N ARG A 23 -2.69 17.94 5.32
CA ARG A 23 -2.52 18.76 4.11
C ARG A 23 -1.11 18.66 3.54
N ILE A 24 -0.09 18.55 4.40
CA ILE A 24 1.30 18.35 3.96
C ILE A 24 1.44 17.02 3.22
N PHE A 25 0.92 15.92 3.79
CA PHE A 25 0.92 14.60 3.12
C PHE A 25 0.25 14.65 1.74
N LEU A 26 -0.91 15.31 1.65
CA LEU A 26 -1.62 15.50 0.39
C LEU A 26 -0.77 16.24 -0.65
N GLU A 27 -0.24 17.41 -0.29
CA GLU A 27 0.47 18.31 -1.22
C GLU A 27 1.87 17.84 -1.59
N LYS A 28 2.58 17.20 -0.66
CA LYS A 28 4.00 16.84 -0.82
C LYS A 28 4.21 15.40 -1.27
N ASP A 29 3.31 14.50 -0.95
CA ASP A 29 3.48 13.07 -1.24
C ASP A 29 2.44 12.58 -2.27
N LEU A 30 1.15 12.68 -1.96
CA LEU A 30 0.09 12.10 -2.81
C LEU A 30 -0.06 12.82 -4.16
N VAL A 31 -0.17 14.15 -4.17
CA VAL A 31 -0.38 14.92 -5.40
C VAL A 31 0.80 14.78 -6.38
N PRO A 32 2.07 14.86 -5.94
CA PRO A 32 3.20 14.62 -6.83
C PRO A 32 3.21 13.21 -7.41
N PHE A 33 2.86 12.18 -6.62
CA PHE A 33 2.77 10.81 -7.13
C PHE A 33 1.63 10.66 -8.16
N TYR A 34 0.46 11.26 -7.88
CA TYR A 34 -0.66 11.30 -8.82
C TYR A 34 -0.27 11.93 -10.16
N LYS A 35 0.46 13.05 -10.16
CA LYS A 35 0.92 13.69 -11.40
C LYS A 35 1.79 12.76 -12.24
N GLN A 36 2.72 12.03 -11.61
CA GLN A 36 3.56 11.06 -12.30
C GLN A 36 2.74 9.90 -12.88
N ALA A 37 1.84 9.32 -12.07
CA ALA A 37 0.94 8.24 -12.51
C ALA A 37 0.07 8.70 -13.69
N TYR A 38 -0.48 9.91 -13.61
CA TYR A 38 -1.32 10.50 -14.63
C TYR A 38 -0.57 10.66 -15.96
N THR A 39 0.63 11.23 -15.93
CA THR A 39 1.46 11.41 -17.15
C THR A 39 1.85 10.07 -17.77
N LEU A 40 2.23 9.08 -16.96
CA LEU A 40 2.55 7.73 -17.46
C LEU A 40 1.34 7.03 -18.06
N ASN A 41 0.16 7.17 -17.44
CA ASN A 41 -1.09 6.64 -17.99
C ASN A 41 -1.43 7.32 -19.33
N ALA A 42 -1.27 8.64 -19.42
CA ALA A 42 -1.49 9.37 -20.67
C ALA A 42 -0.54 8.91 -21.79
N LEU A 43 0.73 8.62 -21.47
CA LEU A 43 1.66 8.01 -22.42
C LEU A 43 1.23 6.61 -22.85
N HIS A 44 0.85 5.76 -21.90
CA HIS A 44 0.40 4.40 -22.20
C HIS A 44 -0.84 4.38 -23.11
N GLU A 45 -1.84 5.20 -22.80
CA GLU A 45 -3.05 5.33 -23.62
C GLU A 45 -2.77 5.97 -24.98
N PHE A 46 -1.84 6.92 -25.06
CA PHE A 46 -1.37 7.46 -26.33
C PHE A 46 -0.75 6.37 -27.21
N LEU A 47 0.14 5.54 -26.66
CA LEU A 47 0.78 4.43 -27.39
C LEU A 47 -0.25 3.40 -27.88
N LYS A 48 -1.30 3.14 -27.10
CA LYS A 48 -2.40 2.23 -27.46
C LYS A 48 -3.44 2.82 -28.42
N SER A 49 -3.38 4.12 -28.66
CA SER A 49 -4.42 4.82 -29.43
C SER A 49 -4.51 4.34 -30.88
N GLU A 50 -5.64 4.64 -31.52
CA GLU A 50 -5.86 4.37 -32.94
C GLU A 50 -4.84 5.05 -33.86
N LYS A 51 -4.15 6.08 -33.37
CA LYS A 51 -3.08 6.77 -34.10
C LYS A 51 -1.84 5.91 -34.29
N ILE A 52 -1.60 4.94 -33.40
CA ILE A 52 -0.40 4.08 -33.40
C ILE A 52 -0.82 2.62 -33.57
N CYS A 53 -1.44 2.01 -32.55
CA CYS A 53 -1.79 0.58 -32.58
C CYS A 53 -3.03 0.28 -33.45
N GLY A 54 -3.87 1.28 -33.74
CA GLY A 54 -5.01 1.10 -34.64
C GLY A 54 -4.66 1.13 -36.13
N LYS A 55 -3.40 1.42 -36.48
CA LYS A 55 -2.93 1.45 -37.86
C LYS A 55 -2.57 0.05 -38.35
N SER A 56 -2.86 -0.23 -39.62
CA SER A 56 -2.52 -1.50 -40.27
C SER A 56 -1.00 -1.64 -40.46
N SER A 57 -0.31 -0.52 -40.63
CA SER A 57 1.14 -0.45 -40.69
C SER A 57 1.67 0.86 -40.08
N LEU A 58 2.93 0.88 -39.67
CA LEU A 58 3.62 2.09 -39.22
C LEU A 58 3.68 3.14 -40.33
N ALA A 59 3.72 2.73 -41.59
CA ALA A 59 3.68 3.61 -42.75
C ALA A 59 2.39 4.44 -42.85
N ASP A 60 1.28 3.96 -42.28
CA ASP A 60 -0.04 4.61 -42.29
C ASP A 60 -0.18 5.74 -41.24
N ILE A 61 0.89 6.04 -40.49
CA ILE A 61 0.98 7.23 -39.65
C ILE A 61 1.39 8.42 -40.54
N GLU A 62 0.44 9.33 -40.75
CA GLU A 62 0.62 10.53 -41.60
C GLU A 62 1.60 11.55 -41.00
N ASP A 63 1.63 11.68 -39.67
CA ASP A 63 2.58 12.54 -38.98
C ASP A 63 3.97 11.89 -38.98
N GLU A 64 4.84 12.35 -39.89
CA GLU A 64 6.23 11.90 -40.00
C GLU A 64 7.03 12.07 -38.70
N THR A 65 6.76 13.13 -37.94
CA THR A 65 7.45 13.40 -36.67
C THR A 65 7.10 12.33 -35.64
N LEU A 66 5.81 12.00 -35.55
CA LEU A 66 5.33 10.91 -34.70
C LEU A 66 5.84 9.55 -35.18
N LYS A 67 5.73 9.27 -36.48
CA LYS A 67 6.22 8.01 -37.07
C LYS A 67 7.69 7.78 -36.74
N ASN A 68 8.53 8.81 -36.86
CA ASN A 68 9.95 8.74 -36.47
C ASN A 68 10.15 8.41 -34.99
N LYS A 69 9.41 9.05 -34.09
CA LYS A 69 9.45 8.72 -32.64
C LYS A 69 9.07 7.26 -32.38
N ILE A 70 8.08 6.73 -33.09
CA ILE A 70 7.66 5.32 -32.97
C ILE A 70 8.72 4.37 -33.54
N ARG A 71 9.35 4.70 -34.68
CA ARG A 71 10.52 3.95 -35.20
C ARG A 71 11.61 3.85 -34.12
N VAL A 72 11.93 4.97 -33.47
CA VAL A 72 12.93 5.00 -32.37
C VAL A 72 12.48 4.16 -31.18
N ALA A 73 11.20 4.13 -30.84
CA ALA A 73 10.68 3.29 -29.76
C ALA A 73 10.71 1.79 -30.08
N ILE A 74 10.69 1.39 -31.35
CA ILE A 74 10.71 -0.03 -31.79
C ILE A 74 12.13 -0.52 -32.09
N TYR A 75 12.99 0.35 -32.61
CA TYR A 75 14.29 -0.05 -33.17
C TYR A 75 15.46 0.87 -32.75
N GLY A 76 15.20 1.94 -31.99
CA GLY A 76 16.22 2.90 -31.57
C GLY A 76 17.28 2.30 -30.64
N GLY A 77 18.55 2.52 -30.99
CA GLY A 77 19.69 2.01 -30.23
C GLY A 77 19.97 0.52 -30.42
N VAL A 78 19.34 -0.12 -31.41
CA VAL A 78 19.64 -1.50 -31.81
C VAL A 78 20.80 -1.47 -32.79
N GLU A 79 21.92 -2.08 -32.40
CA GLU A 79 23.11 -2.21 -33.24
C GLU A 79 23.52 -3.68 -33.41
N PRO A 80 24.04 -4.07 -34.59
CA PRO A 80 24.53 -5.43 -34.81
C PRO A 80 25.62 -5.81 -33.79
N ASN A 81 25.49 -6.99 -33.18
CA ASN A 81 26.45 -7.55 -32.20
C ASN A 81 26.63 -6.73 -30.90
N LYS A 82 25.67 -5.87 -30.54
CA LYS A 82 25.64 -5.20 -29.23
C LYS A 82 24.60 -5.80 -28.29
N ASP A 83 24.80 -5.56 -27.00
CA ASP A 83 23.85 -5.92 -25.95
C ASP A 83 22.59 -5.03 -26.07
N PHE A 84 21.48 -5.66 -26.49
CA PHE A 84 20.17 -5.03 -26.60
C PHE A 84 19.65 -4.45 -25.28
N SER A 85 20.13 -4.93 -24.12
CA SER A 85 19.70 -4.46 -22.80
C SER A 85 19.92 -2.96 -22.59
N THR A 86 20.84 -2.37 -23.36
CA THR A 86 21.18 -0.95 -23.30
C THR A 86 20.43 -0.09 -24.33
N SER A 87 19.66 -0.71 -25.24
CA SER A 87 18.93 -0.01 -26.29
C SER A 87 17.66 0.67 -25.75
N PHE A 88 17.31 1.81 -26.34
CA PHE A 88 16.05 2.49 -25.99
C PHE A 88 14.83 1.67 -26.43
N ALA A 89 14.93 0.97 -27.56
CA ALA A 89 13.90 0.05 -28.02
C ALA A 89 13.61 -1.05 -26.97
N LYS A 90 14.64 -1.67 -26.40
CA LYS A 90 14.45 -2.67 -25.34
C LYS A 90 13.82 -2.06 -24.10
N PHE A 91 14.25 -0.87 -23.71
CA PHE A 91 13.63 -0.12 -22.61
C PHE A 91 12.13 0.10 -22.86
N MET A 92 11.73 0.50 -24.06
CA MET A 92 10.33 0.73 -24.42
C MET A 92 9.53 -0.58 -24.48
N TYR A 93 10.12 -1.66 -25.00
CA TYR A 93 9.52 -2.99 -24.98
C TYR A 93 9.26 -3.47 -23.55
N ASP A 94 10.24 -3.36 -22.66
CA ASP A 94 10.11 -3.84 -21.28
C ASP A 94 9.15 -2.99 -20.44
N ASN A 95 9.22 -1.66 -20.59
CA ASN A 95 8.43 -0.76 -19.75
C ASN A 95 7.01 -0.54 -20.29
N PHE A 96 6.87 -0.32 -21.60
CA PHE A 96 5.59 0.04 -22.23
C PHE A 96 5.02 -1.02 -23.16
N GLY A 97 5.82 -2.02 -23.57
CA GLY A 97 5.37 -3.13 -24.40
C GLY A 97 5.35 -2.84 -25.88
N ILE A 98 5.83 -1.69 -26.36
CA ILE A 98 5.74 -1.36 -27.78
C ILE A 98 6.58 -2.33 -28.62
N CYS A 99 5.97 -2.98 -29.61
CA CYS A 99 6.62 -3.97 -30.45
C CYS A 99 5.89 -4.12 -31.79
N ALA A 100 6.50 -4.87 -32.72
CA ALA A 100 5.82 -5.36 -33.90
C ALA A 100 4.74 -6.38 -33.49
N GLU A 101 3.58 -6.33 -34.15
CA GLU A 101 2.48 -7.26 -33.90
C GLU A 101 2.91 -8.72 -34.17
N ASN A 102 2.37 -9.64 -33.35
CA ASN A 102 2.64 -11.07 -33.39
C ASN A 102 4.09 -11.48 -33.09
N ALA A 103 4.95 -10.56 -32.66
CA ALA A 103 6.30 -10.89 -32.22
C ALA A 103 6.27 -11.48 -30.79
N PRO A 104 6.72 -12.74 -30.58
CA PRO A 104 6.68 -13.38 -29.26
C PRO A 104 7.78 -12.87 -28.31
N SER A 105 8.82 -12.23 -28.83
CA SER A 105 9.92 -11.66 -28.05
C SER A 105 10.39 -10.33 -28.64
N PHE A 106 11.27 -9.64 -27.91
CA PHE A 106 11.91 -8.43 -28.40
C PHE A 106 12.72 -8.70 -29.67
N GLU A 107 13.52 -9.76 -29.70
CA GLU A 107 14.39 -10.13 -30.83
C GLU A 107 13.57 -10.41 -32.10
N GLU A 108 12.43 -11.11 -31.98
CA GLU A 108 11.53 -11.32 -33.11
C GLU A 108 10.88 -10.02 -33.57
N SER A 109 10.56 -9.11 -32.65
CA SER A 109 10.06 -7.77 -32.99
C SER A 109 11.07 -6.98 -33.82
N ILE A 110 12.36 -7.08 -33.48
CA ILE A 110 13.46 -6.46 -34.23
C ILE A 110 13.57 -7.07 -35.62
N LYS A 111 13.58 -8.41 -35.75
CA LYS A 111 13.62 -9.10 -37.05
C LYS A 111 12.46 -8.72 -37.97
N HIS A 112 11.26 -8.60 -37.41
CA HIS A 112 10.09 -8.13 -38.17
C HIS A 112 10.34 -6.74 -38.75
N TYR A 113 10.85 -5.81 -37.93
CA TYR A 113 11.15 -4.45 -38.39
C TYR A 113 12.30 -4.41 -39.42
N GLU A 114 13.38 -5.17 -39.22
CA GLU A 114 14.48 -5.27 -40.19
C GLU A 114 14.00 -5.80 -41.55
N SER A 115 13.04 -6.73 -41.54
CA SER A 115 12.51 -7.35 -42.74
C SER A 115 11.55 -6.43 -43.50
N TRP A 116 10.64 -5.76 -42.78
CA TRP A 116 9.48 -5.09 -43.40
C TRP A 116 9.50 -3.56 -43.25
N GLY A 117 10.45 -3.01 -42.50
CA GLY A 117 10.55 -1.58 -42.21
C GLY A 117 9.23 -1.05 -41.63
N ASP A 118 8.73 0.04 -42.19
CA ASP A 118 7.46 0.63 -41.75
C ASP A 118 6.21 -0.16 -42.18
N GLY A 119 6.37 -1.26 -42.92
CA GLY A 119 5.29 -2.17 -43.24
C GLY A 119 4.78 -2.98 -42.04
N ILE A 120 5.46 -2.92 -40.89
CA ILE A 120 5.00 -3.62 -39.68
C ILE A 120 3.76 -2.98 -39.08
N LYS A 121 2.89 -3.78 -38.48
CA LYS A 121 1.88 -3.31 -37.54
C LYS A 121 2.48 -3.18 -36.15
N VAL A 122 2.14 -2.10 -35.43
CA VAL A 122 2.61 -1.86 -34.06
C VAL A 122 1.58 -2.37 -33.06
N SER A 123 2.04 -2.95 -31.96
CA SER A 123 1.19 -3.46 -30.88
C SER A 123 1.83 -3.25 -29.51
N ILE A 124 1.08 -3.58 -28.46
CA ILE A 124 1.55 -3.55 -27.07
C ILE A 124 1.59 -4.96 -26.52
N ASN A 125 2.78 -5.41 -26.13
CA ASN A 125 2.99 -6.65 -25.40
C ASN A 125 2.28 -6.58 -24.03
N PRO A 126 1.35 -7.52 -23.73
CA PRO A 126 0.63 -7.53 -22.45
C PRO A 126 1.55 -7.81 -21.24
N ASN A 127 2.75 -8.35 -21.45
CA ASN A 127 3.68 -8.69 -20.38
C ASN A 127 4.61 -7.53 -19.96
N SER A 128 4.40 -6.32 -20.49
CA SER A 128 5.20 -5.15 -20.14
C SER A 128 4.98 -4.71 -18.68
N TRP A 129 5.97 -4.02 -18.11
CA TRP A 129 5.90 -3.52 -16.75
C TRP A 129 4.69 -2.61 -16.51
N VAL A 130 4.40 -1.68 -17.44
CA VAL A 130 3.23 -0.79 -17.31
C VAL A 130 1.91 -1.55 -17.36
N ASN A 131 1.82 -2.72 -18.02
CA ASN A 131 0.62 -3.55 -17.99
C ASN A 131 0.51 -4.36 -16.69
N SER A 132 1.63 -4.71 -16.06
CA SER A 132 1.64 -5.37 -14.75
C SER A 132 1.13 -4.45 -13.63
N ILE A 133 1.23 -3.13 -13.82
CA ILE A 133 0.67 -2.10 -12.95
C ILE A 133 -0.62 -1.61 -13.61
N PRO A 134 -1.82 -1.92 -13.11
CA PRO A 134 -3.05 -1.37 -13.71
C PRO A 134 -3.12 0.15 -13.51
N ILE A 135 -2.38 0.93 -14.31
CA ILE A 135 -2.02 2.32 -14.04
C ILE A 135 -3.22 3.27 -14.20
N GLY A 136 -4.16 2.94 -15.09
CA GLY A 136 -5.45 3.61 -15.15
C GLY A 136 -6.22 3.49 -13.83
N ASN A 137 -6.30 2.27 -13.28
CA ASN A 137 -6.95 2.04 -11.98
C ASN A 137 -6.20 2.75 -10.84
N LEU A 138 -4.86 2.79 -10.89
CA LEU A 138 -4.06 3.55 -9.92
C LEU A 138 -4.40 5.05 -9.97
N VAL A 139 -4.51 5.62 -11.18
CA VAL A 139 -4.89 7.03 -11.36
C VAL A 139 -6.28 7.28 -10.76
N ASP A 140 -7.24 6.40 -10.99
CA ASP A 140 -8.60 6.52 -10.42
C ASP A 140 -8.63 6.39 -8.90
N GLU A 141 -7.87 5.45 -8.32
CA GLU A 141 -7.76 5.30 -6.87
C GLU A 141 -7.07 6.51 -6.22
N LEU A 142 -5.99 7.02 -6.81
CA LEU A 142 -5.32 8.24 -6.33
C LEU A 142 -6.22 9.46 -6.42
N LYS A 143 -6.96 9.60 -7.52
CA LYS A 143 -7.96 10.65 -7.73
C LYS A 143 -9.04 10.61 -6.63
N SER A 144 -9.61 9.43 -6.38
CA SER A 144 -10.60 9.19 -5.34
C SER A 144 -10.06 9.52 -3.94
N LEU A 145 -8.82 9.11 -3.65
CA LEU A 145 -8.15 9.39 -2.39
C LEU A 145 -7.90 10.88 -2.18
N ILE A 146 -7.39 11.57 -3.21
CA ILE A 146 -7.15 13.02 -3.18
C ILE A 146 -8.46 13.78 -2.92
N GLN A 147 -9.54 13.43 -3.61
CA GLN A 147 -10.85 14.06 -3.39
C GLN A 147 -11.31 13.92 -1.93
N ARG A 148 -11.19 12.72 -1.36
CA ARG A 148 -11.56 12.46 0.04
C ARG A 148 -10.73 13.29 1.03
N PHE A 149 -9.44 13.48 0.75
CA PHE A 149 -8.60 14.37 1.55
C PHE A 149 -9.07 15.82 1.42
N CYS A 150 -9.32 16.32 0.21
CA CYS A 150 -9.85 17.66 -0.03
C CYS A 150 -11.16 17.89 0.74
N ASP A 151 -12.11 16.97 0.66
CA ASP A 151 -13.39 17.04 1.37
C ASP A 151 -13.18 17.12 2.89
N LYS A 152 -12.34 16.24 3.44
CA LYS A 152 -12.06 16.18 4.89
C LYS A 152 -11.26 17.38 5.40
N LEU A 153 -10.41 17.97 4.55
CA LEU A 153 -9.63 19.17 4.87
C LEU A 153 -10.39 20.46 4.56
N ASN A 154 -11.57 20.35 3.92
CA ASN A 154 -12.36 21.47 3.44
C ASN A 154 -11.56 22.43 2.53
N ILE A 155 -10.83 21.86 1.56
CA ILE A 155 -10.07 22.60 0.55
C ILE A 155 -10.49 22.14 -0.85
N LYS A 156 -10.25 22.99 -1.85
CA LYS A 156 -10.56 22.70 -3.26
C LYS A 156 -9.40 21.96 -3.95
N LEU A 157 -9.67 21.18 -5.00
CA LEU A 157 -8.63 20.52 -5.80
C LEU A 157 -7.69 21.55 -6.46
N SER A 158 -8.24 22.68 -6.85
CA SER A 158 -7.52 23.80 -7.45
C SER A 158 -6.43 24.36 -6.53
N GLU A 159 -6.62 24.32 -5.21
CA GLU A 159 -5.61 24.75 -4.24
C GLU A 159 -4.37 23.86 -4.24
N ILE A 160 -4.51 22.60 -4.64
CA ILE A 160 -3.42 21.61 -4.70
C ILE A 160 -2.97 21.34 -6.15
N SER A 161 -3.27 22.28 -7.04
CA SER A 161 -2.89 22.25 -8.45
C SER A 161 -3.52 21.11 -9.28
N ILE A 162 -4.75 20.73 -8.97
CA ILE A 162 -5.58 19.78 -9.73
C ILE A 162 -6.83 20.50 -10.23
N GLN A 163 -7.24 20.23 -11.47
CA GLN A 163 -8.44 20.81 -12.06
C GLN A 163 -9.70 20.23 -11.41
N GLU A 164 -10.72 21.08 -11.25
CA GLU A 164 -12.03 20.71 -10.68
C GLU A 164 -12.93 19.98 -11.70
N SER A 165 -12.62 20.11 -13.00
CA SER A 165 -13.41 19.51 -14.08
C SER A 165 -13.28 18.00 -14.11
N TYR A 166 -14.31 17.28 -14.56
CA TYR A 166 -14.17 15.85 -14.87
C TYR A 166 -13.60 15.69 -16.29
N PRO A 167 -12.49 14.95 -16.50
CA PRO A 167 -11.61 14.31 -15.51
C PRO A 167 -10.69 15.31 -14.75
N TYR A 168 -10.36 15.03 -13.47
CA TYR A 168 -9.55 15.91 -12.60
C TYR A 168 -8.06 15.96 -13.03
N HIS A 169 -7.76 16.62 -14.13
CA HIS A 169 -6.41 16.69 -14.67
C HIS A 169 -5.48 17.55 -13.79
N PRO A 170 -4.18 17.24 -13.71
CA PRO A 170 -3.21 18.22 -13.22
C PRO A 170 -3.26 19.51 -14.06
N PHE A 171 -3.01 20.69 -13.47
CA PHE A 171 -2.97 21.94 -14.28
C PHE A 171 -1.88 21.98 -15.34
N LYS A 172 -0.78 21.24 -15.14
CA LYS A 172 0.30 21.09 -16.12
C LYS A 172 0.31 19.65 -16.60
N VAL A 173 -0.28 19.41 -17.76
CA VAL A 173 -0.24 18.11 -18.44
C VAL A 173 0.89 18.15 -19.46
N ILE A 174 1.71 17.10 -19.47
CA ILE A 174 2.75 16.91 -20.48
C ILE A 174 2.09 16.21 -21.68
N GLU A 175 2.29 16.76 -22.88
CA GLU A 175 1.85 16.11 -24.11
C GLU A 175 2.60 14.78 -24.28
N PRO A 176 1.89 13.63 -24.39
CA PRO A 176 2.51 12.32 -24.37
C PRO A 176 3.64 12.10 -25.38
N ASP A 177 3.49 12.59 -26.59
CA ASP A 177 4.46 12.40 -27.67
C ASP A 177 5.78 13.15 -27.40
N THR A 178 5.77 14.20 -26.57
CA THR A 178 6.98 14.96 -26.19
C THR A 178 7.91 14.20 -25.24
N LEU A 179 7.45 13.07 -24.71
CA LEU A 179 8.24 12.15 -23.89
C LEU A 179 9.09 11.19 -24.75
N LEU A 180 8.70 10.99 -26.02
CA LEU A 180 9.43 10.13 -26.94
C LEU A 180 10.53 10.92 -27.67
N PRO A 181 11.78 10.42 -27.70
CA PRO A 181 12.90 11.11 -28.34
C PRO A 181 12.81 11.03 -29.87
N GLN A 182 13.40 12.01 -30.55
CA GLN A 182 13.75 11.89 -31.97
C GLN A 182 15.02 11.04 -32.17
N ALA A 183 15.29 10.67 -33.42
CA ALA A 183 16.54 10.01 -33.78
C ALA A 183 17.75 10.90 -33.39
N GLY A 184 18.68 10.33 -32.63
CA GLY A 184 19.86 11.04 -32.11
C GLY A 184 19.65 11.78 -30.79
N GLU A 185 18.42 11.89 -30.28
CA GLU A 185 18.13 12.48 -28.97
C GLU A 185 18.21 11.44 -27.84
N LYS A 186 18.59 11.90 -26.65
CA LYS A 186 18.57 11.06 -25.45
C LYS A 186 17.17 11.05 -24.82
N PRO A 187 16.66 9.89 -24.34
CA PRO A 187 15.32 9.76 -23.75
C PRO A 187 15.22 10.27 -22.30
N GLU A 188 15.96 11.32 -21.95
CA GLU A 188 16.16 11.76 -20.55
C GLU A 188 14.85 12.06 -19.83
N LYS A 189 13.89 12.69 -20.52
CA LYS A 189 12.58 13.04 -19.96
C LYS A 189 11.80 11.81 -19.48
N LEU A 190 11.68 10.79 -20.34
CA LEU A 190 10.93 9.57 -20.03
C LEU A 190 11.63 8.73 -18.97
N VAL A 191 12.96 8.62 -19.04
CA VAL A 191 13.75 7.91 -18.03
C VAL A 191 13.62 8.59 -16.67
N SER A 192 13.70 9.93 -16.60
CA SER A 192 13.48 10.68 -15.36
C SER A 192 12.07 10.45 -14.82
N LEU A 193 11.05 10.52 -15.67
CA LEU A 193 9.66 10.30 -15.30
C LEU A 193 9.44 8.93 -14.61
N ILE A 194 9.96 7.85 -15.20
CA ILE A 194 9.84 6.50 -14.64
C ILE A 194 10.62 6.38 -13.32
N ASN A 195 11.84 6.92 -13.26
CA ASN A 195 12.65 6.87 -12.05
C ASN A 195 12.00 7.66 -10.91
N GLU A 196 11.48 8.85 -11.19
CA GLU A 196 10.74 9.66 -10.23
C GLU A 196 9.45 8.95 -9.77
N PHE A 197 8.72 8.30 -10.68
CA PHE A 197 7.54 7.52 -10.32
C PHE A 197 7.88 6.36 -9.38
N LYS A 198 8.92 5.59 -9.69
CA LYS A 198 9.42 4.49 -8.83
C LYS A 198 9.90 5.00 -7.47
N GLN A 199 10.58 6.13 -7.45
CA GLN A 199 11.06 6.74 -6.21
C GLN A 199 9.90 7.24 -5.35
N LYS A 200 8.93 7.96 -5.94
CA LYS A 200 7.74 8.44 -5.22
C LYS A 200 6.88 7.30 -4.69
N ALA A 201 6.79 6.19 -5.43
CA ALA A 201 6.13 4.99 -4.93
C ALA A 201 6.82 4.45 -3.66
N LEU A 202 8.16 4.41 -3.65
CA LEU A 202 8.94 4.03 -2.47
C LEU A 202 8.76 5.05 -1.33
N ASP A 203 8.79 6.34 -1.63
CA ASP A 203 8.63 7.43 -0.65
C ASP A 203 7.24 7.46 0.00
N LEU A 204 6.24 6.84 -0.62
CA LEU A 204 4.88 6.66 -0.08
C LEU A 204 4.70 5.36 0.72
N SER A 205 5.66 4.45 0.68
CA SER A 205 5.50 3.11 1.25
C SER A 205 5.54 3.05 2.77
N ILE A 206 4.92 2.00 3.33
CA ILE A 206 4.98 1.68 4.77
C ILE A 206 6.43 1.38 5.16
N GLY A 207 6.91 1.99 6.23
CA GLY A 207 8.30 1.92 6.69
C GLY A 207 9.20 3.02 6.09
N VAL A 208 8.71 3.80 5.12
CA VAL A 208 9.40 4.97 4.55
C VAL A 208 8.61 6.25 4.82
N ASN A 209 7.35 6.31 4.38
CA ASN A 209 6.50 7.47 4.61
C ASN A 209 5.94 7.43 6.04
N PRO A 210 6.16 8.46 6.86
CA PRO A 210 5.67 8.45 8.22
C PRO A 210 4.13 8.52 8.33
N PHE A 211 3.43 9.17 7.37
CA PHE A 211 1.96 9.17 7.36
C PHE A 211 1.40 7.79 7.02
N THR A 212 1.87 7.17 5.94
CA THR A 212 1.44 5.81 5.57
C THR A 212 1.77 4.81 6.67
N THR A 213 2.95 4.94 7.29
CA THR A 213 3.37 4.08 8.40
C THR A 213 2.51 4.30 9.64
N PHE A 214 2.12 5.55 9.95
CA PHE A 214 1.20 5.85 11.04
C PHE A 214 -0.18 5.25 10.80
N VAL A 215 -0.74 5.42 9.59
CA VAL A 215 -2.01 4.81 9.20
C VAL A 215 -1.96 3.29 9.35
N PHE A 216 -0.86 2.66 8.91
CA PHE A 216 -0.65 1.23 9.10
C PHE A 216 -0.60 0.87 10.59
N TYR A 217 0.15 1.62 11.40
CA TYR A 217 0.30 1.41 12.84
C TYR A 217 -1.05 1.49 13.58
N SER A 218 -1.90 2.45 13.22
CA SER A 218 -3.16 2.74 13.91
C SER A 218 -4.38 2.00 13.34
N ARG A 219 -4.21 1.17 12.31
CA ARG A 219 -5.33 0.50 11.60
C ARG A 219 -6.18 -0.38 12.52
N THR A 220 -5.60 -0.92 13.57
CA THR A 220 -6.32 -1.64 14.63
C THR A 220 -5.58 -1.45 15.92
N ILE A 221 -6.14 -0.66 16.84
CA ILE A 221 -5.44 -0.24 18.04
C ILE A 221 -6.41 0.08 19.18
N PRO A 222 -6.20 -0.44 20.40
CA PRO A 222 -6.92 0.04 21.58
C PRO A 222 -6.76 1.55 21.71
N LEU A 223 -7.85 2.26 21.99
CA LEU A 223 -7.84 3.73 22.04
C LEU A 223 -6.79 4.23 23.04
N VAL A 224 -6.71 3.58 24.21
CA VAL A 224 -5.69 3.86 25.23
C VAL A 224 -4.25 3.63 24.74
N ALA A 225 -4.01 2.63 23.89
CA ALA A 225 -2.68 2.39 23.33
C ALA A 225 -2.29 3.49 22.34
N LEU A 226 -3.25 4.00 21.55
CA LEU A 226 -3.02 5.16 20.68
C LEU A 226 -2.76 6.43 21.49
N MET A 227 -3.50 6.67 22.57
CA MET A 227 -3.27 7.81 23.47
C MET A 227 -1.88 7.76 24.10
N ARG A 228 -1.46 6.61 24.63
CA ARG A 228 -0.11 6.40 25.18
C ARG A 228 0.98 6.57 24.13
N PHE A 229 0.76 6.07 22.92
CA PHE A 229 1.68 6.30 21.80
C PHE A 229 1.86 7.79 21.55
N LEU A 230 0.78 8.58 21.53
CA LEU A 230 0.85 10.03 21.31
C LEU A 230 1.16 10.85 22.57
N ASP A 231 1.40 10.19 23.71
CA ASP A 231 1.71 10.83 25.01
C ASP A 231 0.59 11.76 25.50
N LEU A 232 -0.66 11.33 25.30
CA LEU A 232 -1.85 12.07 25.70
C LEU A 232 -2.51 11.43 26.93
N ASN A 233 -3.08 12.27 27.80
CA ASN A 233 -3.70 11.82 29.04
C ASN A 233 -5.11 11.25 28.78
N GLU A 234 -5.35 10.00 29.20
CA GLU A 234 -6.65 9.31 29.07
C GLU A 234 -7.75 9.88 29.98
N ASP A 235 -7.36 10.58 31.05
CA ASP A 235 -8.28 11.24 31.99
C ASP A 235 -8.63 12.69 31.59
N ASP A 236 -7.91 13.26 30.61
CA ASP A 236 -8.17 14.60 30.09
C ASP A 236 -9.15 14.53 28.92
N SER A 237 -10.37 15.02 29.14
CA SER A 237 -11.43 15.01 28.11
C SER A 237 -11.05 15.79 26.85
N SER A 238 -10.20 16.81 26.96
CA SER A 238 -9.72 17.58 25.80
C SER A 238 -8.74 16.78 24.93
N GLU A 239 -7.96 15.89 25.54
CA GLU A 239 -7.04 14.98 24.85
C GLU A 239 -7.79 13.83 24.17
N VAL A 240 -8.81 13.26 24.84
CA VAL A 240 -9.71 12.26 24.24
C VAL A 240 -10.40 12.82 22.98
N GLU A 241 -10.81 14.08 23.01
CA GLU A 241 -11.43 14.77 21.87
C GLU A 241 -10.46 14.93 20.68
N LYS A 242 -9.16 15.17 20.92
CA LYS A 242 -8.15 15.21 19.85
C LYS A 242 -8.04 13.87 19.13
N ILE A 243 -8.02 12.76 19.89
CA ILE A 243 -7.95 11.43 19.29
C ILE A 243 -9.27 11.04 18.61
N ALA A 244 -10.41 11.45 19.15
CA ALA A 244 -11.69 11.29 18.47
C ALA A 244 -11.68 11.95 17.08
N LYS A 245 -11.18 13.19 16.99
CA LYS A 245 -11.01 13.90 15.72
C LYS A 245 -10.07 13.16 14.76
N LEU A 246 -8.94 12.67 15.24
CA LEU A 246 -8.00 11.88 14.44
C LEU A 246 -8.64 10.59 13.92
N ALA A 247 -9.30 9.82 14.78
CA ALA A 247 -9.98 8.58 14.41
C ALA A 247 -11.07 8.84 13.35
N ASN A 248 -11.89 9.87 13.55
CA ASN A 248 -12.92 10.29 12.60
C ASN A 248 -12.32 10.78 11.26
N PHE A 249 -11.21 11.51 11.31
CA PHE A 249 -10.48 11.94 10.12
C PHE A 249 -10.00 10.73 9.31
N LEU A 250 -9.34 9.78 9.98
CA LEU A 250 -8.84 8.54 9.40
C LEU A 250 -9.93 7.55 8.98
N GLY A 251 -11.17 7.76 9.46
CA GLY A 251 -12.32 6.89 9.21
C GLY A 251 -12.24 5.57 9.99
N LEU A 252 -11.58 5.58 11.15
CA LEU A 252 -11.56 4.44 12.06
C LEU A 252 -12.86 4.41 12.88
N LYS A 253 -13.42 3.23 13.08
CA LYS A 253 -14.60 3.04 13.93
C LYS A 253 -14.21 2.53 15.30
N ALA A 254 -14.90 3.02 16.33
CA ALA A 254 -14.70 2.61 17.70
C ALA A 254 -15.66 1.50 18.09
N TYR A 255 -15.15 0.46 18.75
CA TYR A 255 -15.94 -0.65 19.27
C TYR A 255 -15.58 -0.94 20.72
N SER A 256 -16.56 -1.36 21.50
CA SER A 256 -16.38 -1.81 22.88
C SER A 256 -15.72 -3.19 22.90
N MET A 257 -14.62 -3.33 23.65
CA MET A 257 -13.95 -4.62 23.86
C MET A 257 -14.68 -5.53 24.87
N ILE A 258 -15.87 -5.11 25.35
CA ILE A 258 -16.68 -5.89 26.30
C ILE A 258 -17.81 -6.62 25.58
N ASP A 259 -18.63 -5.89 24.82
CA ASP A 259 -19.82 -6.40 24.13
C ASP A 259 -19.73 -6.28 22.60
N GLN A 260 -18.57 -5.83 22.08
CA GLN A 260 -18.24 -5.75 20.66
C GLN A 260 -19.14 -4.80 19.85
N ARG A 261 -19.94 -3.97 20.52
CA ARG A 261 -20.81 -2.99 19.86
C ARG A 261 -20.03 -1.74 19.46
N GLU A 262 -20.46 -1.11 18.37
CA GLU A 262 -19.93 0.19 17.94
C GLU A 262 -20.23 1.25 19.02
N VAL A 263 -19.24 2.10 19.31
CA VAL A 263 -19.31 3.15 20.32
C VAL A 263 -19.00 4.48 19.66
N SER A 264 -19.73 5.53 20.02
CA SER A 264 -19.45 6.89 19.53
C SER A 264 -18.21 7.49 20.18
N LEU A 265 -17.45 8.26 19.42
CA LEU A 265 -16.35 9.09 19.93
C LEU A 265 -16.79 10.55 20.02
N PRO A 266 -16.35 11.32 21.05
CA PRO A 266 -15.49 10.89 22.17
C PRO A 266 -16.23 9.96 23.16
N THR A 267 -15.48 9.07 23.82
CA THR A 267 -16.01 8.12 24.81
C THR A 267 -15.59 8.52 26.23
N LYS A 268 -16.40 8.15 27.23
CA LYS A 268 -16.05 8.30 28.67
C LYS A 268 -15.23 7.13 29.22
N SER A 269 -15.00 6.08 28.44
CA SER A 269 -14.24 4.90 28.88
C SER A 269 -13.26 4.47 27.78
N PRO A 270 -12.21 5.28 27.53
CA PRO A 270 -11.26 5.03 26.45
C PRO A 270 -10.50 3.71 26.63
N ASP A 271 -10.34 3.27 27.87
CA ASP A 271 -9.71 2.00 28.25
C ASP A 271 -10.50 0.76 27.76
N LYS A 272 -11.78 0.90 27.42
CA LYS A 272 -12.65 -0.19 26.95
C LYS A 272 -12.88 -0.18 25.44
N VAL A 273 -12.26 0.73 24.70
CA VAL A 273 -12.52 0.93 23.28
C VAL A 273 -11.32 0.51 22.42
N ILE A 274 -11.61 -0.15 21.32
CA ILE A 274 -10.67 -0.41 20.23
C ILE A 274 -11.10 0.32 18.96
N LEU A 275 -10.13 0.88 18.24
CA LEU A 275 -10.33 1.45 16.92
C LEU A 275 -10.06 0.38 15.86
N LEU A 276 -10.98 0.24 14.90
CA LEU A 276 -10.88 -0.68 13.78
C LEU A 276 -10.93 0.05 12.45
N LEU A 277 -10.10 -0.40 11.52
CA LEU A 277 -10.14 -0.06 10.12
C LEU A 277 -11.45 -0.58 9.51
N THR A 278 -12.18 0.28 8.80
CA THR A 278 -13.35 -0.15 8.02
C THR A 278 -13.09 -0.05 6.53
N SER A 279 -13.82 -0.87 5.76
CA SER A 279 -13.90 -0.72 4.32
C SER A 279 -14.30 0.71 3.95
N ASN A 280 -13.73 1.24 2.86
CA ASN A 280 -13.97 2.59 2.35
C ASN A 280 -13.55 3.76 3.27
N SER A 281 -12.88 3.50 4.39
CA SER A 281 -12.26 4.56 5.21
C SER A 281 -11.08 5.20 4.49
N LEU A 282 -10.68 6.40 4.94
CA LEU A 282 -9.49 7.08 4.41
C LEU A 282 -8.24 6.22 4.61
N SER A 283 -8.10 5.66 5.82
CA SER A 283 -7.01 4.75 6.16
C SER A 283 -6.97 3.53 5.25
N TYR A 284 -8.13 2.94 4.95
CA TYR A 284 -8.21 1.74 4.11
C TYR A 284 -7.73 2.06 2.69
N LYS A 285 -8.16 3.19 2.13
CA LYS A 285 -7.72 3.64 0.81
C LYS A 285 -6.23 3.97 0.72
N ILE A 286 -5.64 4.52 1.79
CA ILE A 286 -4.18 4.72 1.86
C ILE A 286 -3.45 3.38 1.84
N LEU A 287 -3.95 2.39 2.60
CA LEU A 287 -3.31 1.07 2.69
C LEU A 287 -3.50 0.22 1.41
N GLU A 288 -4.61 0.38 0.68
CA GLU A 288 -4.83 -0.27 -0.62
C GLU A 288 -3.81 0.14 -1.68
N LEU A 289 -3.20 1.34 -1.56
CA LEU A 289 -2.14 1.75 -2.49
C LEU A 289 -0.96 0.78 -2.48
N ARG A 290 -0.69 0.12 -1.34
CA ARG A 290 0.44 -0.79 -1.18
C ARG A 290 0.57 -1.80 -2.32
N ASP A 291 -0.54 -2.38 -2.76
CA ASP A 291 -0.52 -3.42 -3.81
C ASP A 291 -0.07 -2.87 -5.16
N TYR A 292 -0.40 -1.60 -5.45
CA TYR A 292 0.14 -0.90 -6.62
C TYR A 292 1.61 -0.56 -6.44
N LEU A 293 1.98 -0.02 -5.27
CA LEU A 293 3.35 0.38 -4.96
C LEU A 293 4.31 -0.82 -5.11
N GLU A 294 3.97 -1.98 -4.57
CA GLU A 294 4.79 -3.20 -4.66
C GLU A 294 5.01 -3.67 -6.11
N LYS A 295 4.03 -3.48 -7.00
CA LYS A 295 4.16 -3.77 -8.44
C LYS A 295 5.04 -2.75 -9.17
N ILE A 296 5.02 -1.49 -8.73
CA ILE A 296 5.87 -0.42 -9.27
C ILE A 296 7.34 -0.66 -8.92
N ASN A 297 7.62 -1.01 -7.67
CA ASN A 297 8.97 -1.25 -7.18
C ASN A 297 8.99 -2.40 -6.14
N PRO A 298 9.47 -3.59 -6.51
CA PRO A 298 9.53 -4.76 -5.62
C PRO A 298 10.31 -4.53 -4.32
N THR A 299 11.22 -3.55 -4.28
CA THR A 299 11.96 -3.16 -3.06
C THR A 299 11.01 -2.73 -1.94
N ILE A 300 9.82 -2.21 -2.27
CA ILE A 300 8.83 -1.77 -1.29
C ILE A 300 8.35 -2.92 -0.42
N LYS A 301 8.13 -4.09 -1.02
CA LYS A 301 7.78 -5.31 -0.27
C LYS A 301 8.88 -5.67 0.73
N GLN A 302 10.15 -5.59 0.30
CA GLN A 302 11.30 -5.88 1.15
C GLN A 302 11.42 -4.89 2.31
N VAL A 303 11.17 -3.60 2.07
CA VAL A 303 11.17 -2.58 3.13
C VAL A 303 10.13 -2.90 4.20
N HIS A 304 8.91 -3.23 3.77
CA HIS A 304 7.83 -3.58 4.69
C HIS A 304 8.13 -4.87 5.47
N GLU A 305 8.63 -5.92 4.81
CA GLU A 305 9.02 -7.17 5.48
C GLU A 305 10.17 -6.95 6.47
N ASN A 306 11.15 -6.13 6.12
CA ASN A 306 12.27 -5.79 7.01
C ASN A 306 11.81 -5.00 8.23
N MET A 307 10.83 -4.09 8.08
CA MET A 307 10.21 -3.41 9.21
C MET A 307 9.57 -4.41 10.19
N ILE A 308 8.83 -5.40 9.68
CA ILE A 308 8.23 -6.46 10.52
C ILE A 308 9.32 -7.28 11.23
N LYS A 309 10.36 -7.72 10.51
CA LYS A 309 11.49 -8.48 11.08
C LYS A 309 12.22 -7.71 12.18
N GLN A 310 12.41 -6.41 12.00
CA GLN A 310 13.01 -5.56 13.03
C GLN A 310 12.11 -5.44 14.26
N ALA A 311 10.79 -5.27 14.05
CA ALA A 311 9.83 -5.18 15.13
C ALA A 311 9.78 -6.45 16.00
N ILE A 312 9.85 -7.64 15.39
CA ILE A 312 9.91 -8.93 16.11
C ILE A 312 11.04 -8.99 17.14
N ASN A 313 12.17 -8.31 16.89
CA ASN A 313 13.33 -8.33 17.77
C ASN A 313 13.39 -7.15 18.76
N GLN A 314 12.47 -6.19 18.65
CA GLN A 314 12.48 -4.96 19.45
C GLN A 314 11.25 -4.80 20.34
N ILE A 315 10.15 -5.47 20.00
CA ILE A 315 8.91 -5.43 20.79
C ILE A 315 9.12 -6.30 22.02
N TYR A 316 9.24 -5.65 23.18
CA TYR A 316 9.26 -6.34 24.47
C TYR A 316 7.84 -6.44 25.05
N ILE A 317 7.31 -7.65 25.19
CA ILE A 317 5.99 -7.93 25.80
C ILE A 317 6.13 -9.04 26.83
N THR A 318 5.39 -8.90 27.93
CA THR A 318 5.31 -9.93 28.98
C THR A 318 3.87 -10.39 29.24
N PHE A 319 3.64 -11.68 29.08
CA PHE A 319 2.38 -12.36 29.32
C PHE A 319 2.34 -12.99 30.72
N GLU A 320 2.22 -12.16 31.76
CA GLU A 320 2.12 -12.63 33.14
C GLU A 320 0.67 -12.66 33.68
N PRO A 321 0.29 -13.69 34.45
CA PRO A 321 1.06 -14.93 34.67
C PRO A 321 1.02 -15.84 33.43
N TRP A 322 2.16 -16.40 33.02
CA TRP A 322 2.28 -17.17 31.76
C TRP A 322 1.29 -18.32 31.66
N LYS A 323 1.04 -19.01 32.78
CA LYS A 323 0.08 -20.11 32.88
C LYS A 323 -1.32 -19.77 32.32
N ASP A 324 -1.74 -18.52 32.40
CA ASP A 324 -3.04 -18.10 31.88
C ASP A 324 -3.02 -17.91 30.36
N TYR A 325 -1.89 -17.52 29.78
CA TYR A 325 -1.72 -17.25 28.34
C TYR A 325 -1.14 -18.43 27.56
N GLU A 326 -0.43 -19.35 28.21
CA GLU A 326 0.17 -20.54 27.58
C GLU A 326 -0.82 -21.35 26.73
N PRO A 327 -2.08 -21.61 27.15
CA PRO A 327 -3.04 -22.33 26.32
C PRO A 327 -3.39 -21.58 25.04
N ILE A 328 -3.41 -20.24 25.07
CA ILE A 328 -3.68 -19.39 23.90
C ILE A 328 -2.54 -19.52 22.88
N PHE A 329 -1.30 -19.34 23.33
CA PHE A 329 -0.14 -19.41 22.44
C PHE A 329 0.10 -20.82 21.89
N SER A 330 -0.11 -21.85 22.71
CA SER A 330 -0.04 -23.24 22.27
C SER A 330 -1.08 -23.54 21.19
N ALA A 331 -2.32 -23.09 21.40
CA ALA A 331 -3.40 -23.20 20.41
C ALA A 331 -3.04 -22.50 19.10
N ILE A 332 -2.57 -21.25 19.17
CA ILE A 332 -2.17 -20.48 17.99
C ILE A 332 -1.03 -21.19 17.24
N ARG A 333 0.03 -21.63 17.94
CA ARG A 333 1.16 -22.34 17.33
C ARG A 333 0.72 -23.62 16.61
N ASP A 334 -0.22 -24.36 17.19
CA ASP A 334 -0.74 -25.58 16.59
C ASP A 334 -1.67 -25.31 15.39
N ILE A 335 -2.44 -24.23 15.42
CA ILE A 335 -3.25 -23.78 14.28
C ILE A 335 -2.36 -23.29 13.13
N MET A 336 -1.29 -22.56 13.45
CA MET A 336 -0.35 -22.01 12.46
C MET A 336 0.43 -23.06 11.63
N LYS A 337 0.40 -24.34 12.03
CA LYS A 337 0.99 -25.43 11.23
C LYS A 337 0.21 -25.69 9.94
N ASP A 338 -1.11 -25.50 9.99
CA ASP A 338 -2.04 -25.88 8.93
C ASP A 338 -2.77 -24.67 8.33
N GLU A 339 -2.84 -23.53 9.05
CA GLU A 339 -3.58 -22.33 8.67
C GLU A 339 -2.83 -21.02 9.03
N TYR A 340 -3.30 -19.88 8.52
CA TYR A 340 -2.72 -18.56 8.81
C TYR A 340 -3.58 -17.69 9.74
N GLY A 341 -4.62 -18.24 10.39
CA GLY A 341 -5.50 -17.44 11.24
C GLY A 341 -6.33 -18.25 12.25
N CYS A 342 -6.91 -17.55 13.23
CA CYS A 342 -7.80 -18.13 14.24
C CYS A 342 -8.88 -17.13 14.68
N GLU A 343 -9.95 -17.64 15.28
CA GLU A 343 -11.03 -16.85 15.85
C GLU A 343 -11.09 -17.03 17.38
N LEU A 344 -11.26 -15.91 18.08
CA LEU A 344 -11.46 -15.84 19.53
C LEU A 344 -12.96 -15.86 19.81
N VAL A 345 -13.45 -16.93 20.45
CA VAL A 345 -14.85 -17.00 20.89
C VAL A 345 -14.97 -16.28 22.23
N VAL A 346 -15.73 -15.19 22.24
CA VAL A 346 -15.84 -14.28 23.39
C VAL A 346 -17.26 -14.31 23.97
N SER A 347 -17.36 -14.49 25.29
CA SER A 347 -18.59 -14.40 26.05
C SER A 347 -18.41 -13.46 27.24
N GLN A 348 -19.32 -12.51 27.41
CA GLN A 348 -19.28 -11.49 28.47
C GLN A 348 -17.91 -10.78 28.59
N GLY A 349 -17.27 -10.50 27.46
CA GLY A 349 -15.95 -9.85 27.38
C GLY A 349 -14.75 -10.75 27.68
N ARG A 350 -14.94 -12.05 27.90
CA ARG A 350 -13.86 -13.02 28.13
C ARG A 350 -13.69 -13.98 26.97
N ILE A 351 -12.44 -14.31 26.64
CA ILE A 351 -12.09 -15.33 25.66
C ILE A 351 -12.33 -16.69 26.30
N GLU A 352 -13.27 -17.45 25.74
CA GLU A 352 -13.63 -18.78 26.24
C GLU A 352 -12.97 -19.87 25.41
N LYS A 353 -12.84 -19.66 24.09
CA LYS A 353 -12.32 -20.66 23.16
C LYS A 353 -11.52 -20.01 22.03
N ILE A 354 -10.65 -20.81 21.43
CA ILE A 354 -9.96 -20.47 20.18
C ILE A 354 -10.34 -21.51 19.14
N THR A 355 -10.76 -21.04 17.98
CA THR A 355 -11.10 -21.89 16.83
C THR A 355 -10.24 -21.54 15.64
N ASN A 356 -9.97 -22.51 14.77
CA ASN A 356 -9.42 -22.20 13.45
C ASN A 356 -10.55 -21.78 12.49
N GLY A 357 -10.21 -21.05 11.42
CA GLY A 357 -11.21 -20.48 10.52
C GLY A 357 -11.95 -21.57 9.75
N TYR A 358 -13.27 -21.44 9.61
CA TYR A 358 -14.06 -22.36 8.78
C TYR A 358 -13.72 -22.17 7.30
N SER A 359 -12.80 -22.94 6.76
CA SER A 359 -12.51 -22.96 5.33
C SER A 359 -13.35 -24.06 4.67
N ARG A 360 -14.31 -23.61 3.83
CA ARG A 360 -15.17 -24.47 3.02
C ARG A 360 -14.33 -25.52 2.27
N GLY A 361 -14.37 -26.77 2.72
CA GLY A 361 -14.12 -27.93 1.87
C GLY A 361 -13.08 -28.95 2.32
N TYR A 362 -12.04 -28.62 3.10
CA TYR A 362 -10.91 -29.57 3.27
C TYR A 362 -10.18 -29.56 4.63
N TRP A 363 -10.65 -28.82 5.64
CA TRP A 363 -9.85 -28.54 6.83
C TRP A 363 -10.55 -28.99 8.12
N LYS A 364 -9.78 -29.60 9.02
CA LYS A 364 -10.28 -30.15 10.29
C LYS A 364 -10.59 -28.99 11.24
N TYR A 365 -11.87 -28.72 11.47
CA TYR A 365 -12.30 -27.78 12.52
C TYR A 365 -11.68 -28.19 13.85
N ARG A 366 -11.03 -27.24 14.52
CA ARG A 366 -10.42 -27.37 15.83
C ARG A 366 -10.98 -26.30 16.75
N GLU A 367 -11.36 -26.73 17.94
CA GLU A 367 -11.83 -25.87 19.02
C GLU A 367 -11.01 -26.21 20.26
N ILE A 368 -10.45 -25.18 20.89
CA ILE A 368 -9.65 -25.31 22.11
C ILE A 368 -10.30 -24.45 23.18
N GLU A 369 -10.83 -25.07 24.23
CA GLU A 369 -11.40 -24.37 25.38
C GLU A 369 -10.29 -23.82 26.28
N LEU A 370 -10.48 -22.60 26.77
CA LEU A 370 -9.56 -21.92 27.68
C LEU A 370 -10.12 -21.99 29.10
N HIS A 371 -9.43 -22.71 29.98
CA HIS A 371 -9.80 -22.79 31.40
C HIS A 371 -9.61 -21.45 32.13
N SER A 372 -8.51 -20.75 31.83
CA SER A 372 -8.26 -19.38 32.28
C SER A 372 -8.95 -18.42 31.31
N LYS A 373 -10.17 -17.99 31.67
CA LYS A 373 -10.97 -17.05 30.86
C LYS A 373 -10.38 -15.63 30.92
N ILE A 374 -9.48 -15.28 30.00
CA ILE A 374 -8.83 -13.96 29.90
C ILE A 374 -9.82 -12.92 29.35
N TRP A 375 -9.78 -11.70 29.88
CA TRP A 375 -10.55 -10.59 29.29
C TRP A 375 -10.02 -10.22 27.90
N LEU A 376 -10.92 -10.10 26.93
CA LEU A 376 -10.58 -9.72 25.56
C LEU A 376 -9.81 -8.39 25.54
N ARG A 377 -10.27 -7.40 26.32
CA ARG A 377 -9.59 -6.11 26.51
C ARG A 377 -8.12 -6.29 26.88
N ASP A 378 -7.84 -7.07 27.91
CA ASP A 378 -6.49 -7.20 28.44
C ASP A 378 -5.57 -7.92 27.44
N PHE A 379 -6.12 -8.91 26.73
CA PHE A 379 -5.42 -9.57 25.62
C PHE A 379 -5.11 -8.61 24.47
N LEU A 380 -6.12 -7.88 23.96
CA LEU A 380 -5.96 -6.93 22.84
C LEU A 380 -5.00 -5.79 23.16
N ILE A 381 -5.00 -5.28 24.40
CA ILE A 381 -4.03 -4.29 24.86
C ILE A 381 -2.61 -4.87 24.84
N LYS A 382 -2.41 -6.08 25.39
CA LYS A 382 -1.10 -6.75 25.40
C LYS A 382 -0.56 -7.02 24.00
N ILE A 383 -1.39 -7.47 23.06
CA ILE A 383 -0.95 -7.76 21.68
C ILE A 383 -0.96 -6.52 20.77
N SER A 384 -1.35 -5.34 21.26
CA SER A 384 -1.41 -4.14 20.40
C SER A 384 -0.09 -3.81 19.69
N PRO A 385 1.13 -3.97 20.29
CA PRO A 385 2.36 -3.64 19.59
C PRO A 385 2.63 -4.55 18.38
N ILE A 386 2.34 -5.85 18.49
CA ILE A 386 2.54 -6.80 17.38
C ILE A 386 1.49 -6.64 16.28
N VAL A 387 0.27 -6.23 16.66
CA VAL A 387 -0.79 -5.86 15.71
C VAL A 387 -0.34 -4.64 14.93
N SER A 388 0.04 -3.57 15.63
CA SER A 388 0.52 -2.33 15.01
C SER A 388 1.73 -2.57 14.10
N ALA A 389 2.65 -3.47 14.48
CA ALA A 389 3.80 -3.85 13.65
C ALA A 389 3.47 -4.68 12.41
N GLY A 390 2.27 -5.26 12.32
CA GLY A 390 1.88 -6.07 11.15
C GLY A 390 2.15 -7.57 11.27
N ILE A 391 2.62 -8.02 12.44
CA ILE A 391 2.84 -9.45 12.74
C ILE A 391 1.49 -10.16 12.83
N VAL A 392 0.51 -9.50 13.44
CA VAL A 392 -0.89 -9.94 13.54
C VAL A 392 -1.80 -8.91 12.88
N ARG A 393 -2.86 -9.37 12.22
CA ARG A 393 -3.89 -8.57 11.56
C ARG A 393 -5.28 -9.06 11.96
N PHE A 394 -6.28 -8.24 11.69
CA PHE A 394 -7.68 -8.57 11.88
C PHE A 394 -8.40 -8.55 10.54
N SER A 395 -9.17 -9.58 10.23
CA SER A 395 -9.82 -9.74 8.94
C SER A 395 -11.17 -9.02 8.86
N TYR A 396 -12.06 -9.28 9.81
CA TYR A 396 -13.44 -8.76 9.81
C TYR A 396 -13.94 -8.24 11.17
N SER A 397 -13.27 -8.62 12.25
CA SER A 397 -13.65 -8.25 13.62
C SER A 397 -12.40 -8.17 14.52
N MET A 398 -12.55 -7.63 15.73
CA MET A 398 -11.49 -7.66 16.75
C MET A 398 -11.22 -9.05 17.35
N THR A 399 -11.89 -10.09 16.85
CA THR A 399 -11.77 -11.47 17.35
C THR A 399 -11.18 -12.43 16.32
N GLN A 400 -11.06 -12.03 15.06
CA GLN A 400 -10.50 -12.87 14.00
C GLN A 400 -9.08 -12.43 13.69
N LEU A 401 -8.11 -13.23 14.13
CA LEU A 401 -6.68 -12.98 14.00
C LEU A 401 -6.15 -13.65 12.73
N GLU A 402 -5.38 -12.89 11.95
CA GLU A 402 -4.58 -13.39 10.83
C GLU A 402 -3.11 -13.14 11.13
N PHE A 403 -2.27 -14.12 10.84
CA PHE A 403 -0.84 -14.11 11.16
C PHE A 403 -0.02 -13.91 9.90
N HIS A 404 0.91 -12.95 9.95
CA HIS A 404 1.93 -12.83 8.92
C HIS A 404 2.81 -14.09 8.92
N PRO A 405 3.41 -14.51 7.79
CA PRO A 405 4.32 -15.67 7.76
C PRO A 405 5.48 -15.60 8.77
N LEU A 406 5.89 -14.38 9.13
CA LEU A 406 6.93 -14.13 10.14
C LEU A 406 6.45 -14.22 11.60
N ALA A 407 5.15 -14.32 11.85
CA ALA A 407 4.59 -14.38 13.21
C ALA A 407 4.97 -15.65 13.95
N LYS A 408 5.28 -16.74 13.23
CA LYS A 408 5.74 -17.99 13.82
C LYS A 408 6.98 -17.79 14.68
N GLU A 409 7.97 -17.04 14.17
CA GLU A 409 9.21 -16.75 14.91
C GLU A 409 8.90 -16.02 16.23
N TRP A 410 7.96 -15.08 16.22
CA TRP A 410 7.56 -14.35 17.41
C TRP A 410 6.81 -15.25 18.40
N ILE A 411 5.87 -16.08 17.94
CA ILE A 411 5.13 -17.02 18.79
C ILE A 411 6.04 -18.05 19.44
N ASP A 412 6.99 -18.61 18.68
CA ASP A 412 7.95 -19.58 19.19
C ASP A 412 8.81 -18.93 20.29
N LYS A 413 9.29 -17.69 20.09
CA LYS A 413 10.00 -16.92 21.13
C LYS A 413 9.18 -16.69 22.40
N VAL A 414 7.90 -16.32 22.27
CA VAL A 414 7.01 -16.12 23.43
C VAL A 414 6.89 -17.42 24.24
N ILE A 415 6.73 -18.56 23.56
CA ILE A 415 6.56 -19.86 24.24
C ILE A 415 7.88 -20.30 24.90
N GLU A 416 9.00 -20.21 24.17
CA GLU A 416 10.32 -20.64 24.66
C GLU A 416 10.78 -19.85 25.90
N ASN A 417 10.39 -18.59 26.01
CA ASN A 417 10.76 -17.71 27.13
C ASN A 417 9.62 -17.51 28.13
N GLU A 418 8.68 -18.46 28.21
CA GLU A 418 7.60 -18.50 29.21
C GLU A 418 6.80 -17.18 29.28
N GLY A 419 6.38 -16.68 28.11
CA GLY A 419 5.56 -15.48 27.99
C GLY A 419 6.34 -14.18 27.85
N LYS A 420 7.67 -14.23 27.68
CA LYS A 420 8.50 -13.06 27.40
C LYS A 420 8.92 -13.07 25.93
N ALA A 421 8.78 -11.96 25.22
CA ALA A 421 9.29 -11.81 23.85
C ALA A 421 9.80 -10.41 23.64
#